data_AF-A0AAW8F070-F1
#
_entry.id   AF-A0AAW8F070-F1
#
_cell.length_a   1.000
_cell.length_b   1.000
_cell.length_c   1.000
_cell.angle_alpha   90.00
_cell.angle_beta   90.00
_cell.angle_gamma   90.00
#
_symmetry.space_group_name_H-M   'P 1'
#
loop_
_entity.id
_entity.type
_entity.pdbx_description
1 polymer ?
#
loop_
_entity_poly.entity_id
_entity_poly.type
_entity_poly.pdbx_seq_one_letter_code
_entity_poly.pdbx_strand_id
1 'polypeptide(L)'
;MIADAMKTIADDENEVEDVITFVDGGVPQVTPVLQLPPEAAKAVVDGLAAVVRRAHAVADDPGAQQDLRQRSQKFEEGDVFLLERAYDNYEASRYVMDFYDVDAADICSRMHFHTGSRMVRIMTGPGTQLRIGSLTQFSMPDVSAAVPFALRYFQDDLPDTPPGTHRTRHNLIVPENSWVDMQIPKHVAHQFNAIGPNAVIDTIHPEESKETAREHMSDYRMMAQTIFLADELPAAESCNLIPD
;
A
#
# COMPACT_ATOMS: atom_id res chain seq x y z
N MET A 1 17.87 10.34 25.24
CA MET A 1 17.63 11.30 24.15
C MET A 1 18.12 10.62 22.89
N ILE A 2 17.22 9.88 22.25
CA ILE A 2 17.37 9.46 20.87
C ILE A 2 16.76 10.60 20.04
N ALA A 3 17.21 10.79 18.81
CA ALA A 3 16.63 11.78 17.91
C ALA A 3 15.58 11.07 17.07
N ASP A 4 14.32 11.37 17.31
CA ASP A 4 13.18 10.77 16.62
C ASP A 4 13.11 11.35 15.20
N ALA A 5 13.90 10.75 14.32
CA ALA A 5 13.87 11.00 12.90
C ALA A 5 12.73 10.19 12.28
N MET A 6 12.21 10.64 11.13
CA MET A 6 11.54 9.69 10.26
C MET A 6 12.60 8.68 9.78
N LYS A 7 13.51 9.11 8.92
CA LYS A 7 14.16 8.24 7.95
C LYS A 7 15.44 8.99 7.39
N THR A 8 16.53 8.33 6.92
CA THR A 8 17.89 8.85 6.54
C THR A 8 18.89 8.00 5.64
N ILE A 9 18.78 6.67 5.42
CA ILE A 9 19.46 5.86 4.36
C ILE A 9 18.48 4.86 3.66
N ALA A 10 18.23 5.01 2.36
CA ALA A 10 17.20 4.27 1.60
C ALA A 10 17.39 2.74 1.39
N ASP A 11 18.41 2.13 2.02
CA ASP A 11 18.88 0.75 1.73
C ASP A 11 19.18 -0.11 2.99
N ASP A 12 18.92 0.41 4.19
CA ASP A 12 19.13 -0.32 5.46
C ASP A 12 17.88 -1.16 5.85
N GLU A 13 17.94 -1.98 6.91
CA GLU A 13 16.76 -2.76 7.38
C GLU A 13 15.58 -1.86 7.80
N ASN A 14 15.84 -0.58 8.07
CA ASN A 14 14.85 0.46 7.88
C ASN A 14 15.29 1.30 6.65
N GLU A 15 14.50 1.32 5.58
CA GLU A 15 14.75 2.17 4.39
C GLU A 15 14.30 3.61 4.62
N VAL A 16 15.23 4.55 4.56
CA VAL A 16 15.23 5.71 5.45
C VAL A 16 15.65 6.94 4.55
N GLU A 17 14.88 8.03 4.37
CA GLU A 17 15.30 9.38 3.91
C GLU A 17 14.52 10.48 4.69
N ASP A 18 15.11 11.68 4.90
CA ASP A 18 14.61 12.68 5.88
C ASP A 18 13.27 13.32 5.52
N VAL A 19 12.29 13.27 6.45
CA VAL A 19 10.95 13.85 6.27
C VAL A 19 10.96 15.36 6.04
N ILE A 20 11.96 16.10 6.51
CA ILE A 20 12.00 17.55 6.33
C ILE A 20 12.51 17.89 4.93
N THR A 21 13.55 17.21 4.45
CA THR A 21 14.26 17.56 3.21
C THR A 21 13.98 16.65 2.00
N PHE A 22 13.32 15.50 2.18
CA PHE A 22 12.93 14.60 1.08
C PHE A 22 12.01 15.30 0.08
N VAL A 23 12.21 15.03 -1.22
CA VAL A 23 11.39 15.55 -2.32
C VAL A 23 11.00 14.41 -3.24
N ASP A 24 9.71 14.28 -3.52
CA ASP A 24 9.17 13.25 -4.40
C ASP A 24 9.75 13.32 -5.81
N GLY A 25 10.21 12.17 -6.33
CA GLY A 25 10.79 12.03 -7.68
C GLY A 25 9.79 12.20 -8.85
N GLY A 26 8.53 12.52 -8.55
CA GLY A 26 7.47 12.69 -9.53
C GLY A 26 6.12 13.03 -8.89
N VAL A 27 5.04 12.85 -9.66
CA VAL A 27 3.66 13.06 -9.21
C VAL A 27 2.89 11.76 -9.39
N PRO A 28 2.24 11.21 -8.35
CA PRO A 28 1.40 10.02 -8.49
C PRO A 28 0.12 10.37 -9.25
N GLN A 29 -0.31 9.51 -10.18
CA GLN A 29 -1.55 9.68 -10.94
C GLN A 29 -2.60 8.68 -10.49
N VAL A 30 -3.77 9.16 -10.07
CA VAL A 30 -4.88 8.33 -9.57
C VAL A 30 -6.11 8.46 -10.46
N THR A 31 -6.65 7.32 -10.89
CA THR A 31 -7.71 7.24 -11.90
C THR A 31 -8.87 6.38 -11.37
N PRO A 32 -10.07 6.95 -11.13
CA PRO A 32 -11.29 6.19 -10.90
C PRO A 32 -11.54 5.18 -12.03
N VAL A 33 -11.91 3.94 -11.71
CA VAL A 33 -12.17 2.89 -12.72
C VAL A 33 -13.64 2.51 -12.75
N LEU A 34 -14.20 2.04 -11.64
CA LEU A 34 -15.62 1.67 -11.52
C LEU A 34 -16.07 1.60 -10.05
N GLN A 35 -17.38 1.58 -9.83
CA GLN A 35 -17.98 1.27 -8.54
C GLN A 35 -18.97 0.10 -8.72
N LEU A 36 -18.91 -0.88 -7.83
CA LEU A 36 -19.68 -2.12 -7.88
C LEU A 36 -20.89 -2.08 -6.93
N PRO A 37 -21.93 -2.91 -7.18
CA PRO A 37 -22.90 -3.27 -6.15
C PRO A 37 -22.18 -3.91 -4.94
N PRO A 38 -22.62 -3.67 -3.68
CA PRO A 38 -21.93 -4.13 -2.48
C PRO A 38 -21.59 -5.63 -2.45
N GLU A 39 -22.52 -6.50 -2.85
CA GLU A 39 -22.31 -7.95 -2.92
C GLU A 39 -21.20 -8.34 -3.92
N ALA A 40 -21.10 -7.62 -5.04
CA ALA A 40 -20.09 -7.88 -6.07
C ALA A 40 -18.71 -7.35 -5.65
N ALA A 41 -18.67 -6.19 -4.99
CA ALA A 41 -17.44 -5.68 -4.38
C ALA A 41 -16.91 -6.66 -3.32
N LYS A 42 -17.78 -7.08 -2.40
CA LYS A 42 -17.43 -8.04 -1.35
C LYS A 42 -16.93 -9.36 -1.92
N ALA A 43 -17.61 -9.94 -2.91
CA ALA A 43 -17.20 -11.21 -3.51
C ALA A 43 -15.79 -11.16 -4.16
N VAL A 44 -15.37 -10.01 -4.70
CA VAL A 44 -14.02 -9.81 -5.24
C VAL A 44 -12.99 -9.66 -4.12
N VAL A 45 -13.27 -8.79 -3.14
CA VAL A 45 -12.36 -8.54 -2.00
C VAL A 45 -12.15 -9.81 -1.18
N ASP A 46 -13.23 -10.49 -0.77
CA ASP A 46 -13.18 -11.77 -0.05
C ASP A 46 -12.42 -12.83 -0.86
N GLY A 47 -12.59 -12.86 -2.18
CA GLY A 47 -11.92 -13.80 -3.07
C GLY A 47 -10.40 -13.63 -3.08
N LEU A 48 -9.92 -12.39 -3.17
CA LEU A 48 -8.50 -12.04 -3.18
C LEU A 48 -7.87 -12.18 -1.79
N ALA A 49 -8.49 -11.60 -0.76
CA ALA A 49 -8.06 -11.73 0.64
C ALA A 49 -7.99 -13.20 1.09
N ALA A 50 -8.90 -14.06 0.64
CA ALA A 50 -8.83 -15.49 0.93
C ALA A 50 -7.67 -16.22 0.24
N VAL A 51 -7.10 -15.72 -0.86
CA VAL A 51 -5.85 -16.28 -1.42
C VAL A 51 -4.71 -16.03 -0.45
N VAL A 52 -4.55 -14.77 -0.04
CA VAL A 52 -3.56 -14.29 0.93
C VAL A 52 -3.63 -15.06 2.26
N ARG A 53 -4.78 -14.99 2.94
CA ARG A 53 -4.99 -15.61 4.26
C ARG A 53 -4.76 -17.13 4.24
N ARG A 54 -5.09 -17.82 3.15
CA ARG A 54 -4.83 -19.26 2.98
C ARG A 54 -3.35 -19.56 2.77
N ALA A 55 -2.62 -18.72 2.05
CA ALA A 55 -1.20 -18.93 1.83
C ALA A 55 -0.40 -18.81 3.14
N HIS A 56 -0.73 -17.82 3.98
CA HIS A 56 -0.11 -17.66 5.31
C HIS A 56 -0.38 -18.85 6.21
N ALA A 57 -1.63 -19.31 6.27
CA ALA A 57 -1.99 -20.52 7.00
C ALA A 57 -1.29 -21.80 6.49
N VAL A 58 -0.79 -21.82 5.25
CA VAL A 58 0.03 -22.92 4.70
C VAL A 58 1.52 -22.67 4.94
N ALA A 59 2.00 -21.43 4.91
CA ALA A 59 3.42 -21.13 5.19
C ALA A 59 3.79 -21.34 6.67
N ASP A 60 2.85 -21.09 7.59
CA ASP A 60 3.01 -21.40 9.01
C ASP A 60 3.05 -22.92 9.32
N ASP A 61 2.72 -23.80 8.35
CA ASP A 61 2.87 -25.26 8.51
C ASP A 61 4.35 -25.69 8.34
N PRO A 62 4.98 -26.31 9.36
CA PRO A 62 6.34 -26.85 9.25
C PRO A 62 6.48 -27.89 8.12
N GLY A 63 5.42 -28.62 7.78
CA GLY A 63 5.37 -29.60 6.69
C GLY A 63 5.26 -29.02 5.28
N ALA A 64 5.04 -27.70 5.14
CA ALA A 64 4.83 -27.07 3.84
C ALA A 64 6.08 -27.11 2.93
N GLN A 65 5.84 -26.90 1.63
CA GLN A 65 6.90 -26.78 0.64
C GLN A 65 7.65 -25.45 0.83
N GLN A 66 8.98 -25.48 0.68
CA GLN A 66 9.83 -24.29 0.83
C GLN A 66 9.40 -23.14 -0.10
N ASP A 67 8.98 -23.46 -1.31
CA ASP A 67 8.45 -22.51 -2.30
C ASP A 67 7.23 -21.73 -1.76
N LEU A 68 6.27 -22.41 -1.11
CA LEU A 68 5.10 -21.74 -0.51
C LEU A 68 5.47 -20.87 0.69
N ARG A 69 6.47 -21.27 1.49
CA ARG A 69 7.02 -20.44 2.58
C ARG A 69 7.82 -19.23 2.09
N GLN A 70 8.45 -19.32 0.92
CA GLN A 70 9.10 -18.16 0.28
C GLN A 70 8.07 -17.23 -0.37
N ARG A 71 6.94 -17.79 -0.83
CA ARG A 71 5.83 -17.02 -1.42
C ARG A 71 4.93 -16.31 -0.41
N SER A 72 4.81 -16.78 0.83
CA SER A 72 4.00 -16.11 1.86
C SER A 72 4.91 -15.39 2.84
N GLN A 73 4.82 -14.06 2.91
CA GLN A 73 5.74 -13.24 3.71
C GLN A 73 4.96 -12.29 4.60
N LYS A 74 5.30 -12.27 5.89
CA LYS A 74 4.69 -11.39 6.88
C LYS A 74 5.60 -10.19 7.05
N PHE A 75 5.02 -9.00 6.96
CA PHE A 75 5.68 -7.76 7.25
C PHE A 75 4.86 -6.98 8.28
N GLU A 76 5.43 -5.87 8.71
CA GLU A 76 4.71 -4.68 9.18
C GLU A 76 3.45 -4.40 8.30
N GLU A 77 3.49 -4.70 6.98
CA GLU A 77 2.39 -4.55 6.01
C GLU A 77 1.12 -5.38 6.26
N GLY A 78 1.20 -6.42 7.11
CA GLY A 78 0.40 -7.61 6.90
C GLY A 78 0.97 -8.49 5.80
N ASP A 79 0.09 -9.05 4.96
CA ASP A 79 0.23 -10.43 4.52
C ASP A 79 0.47 -10.59 3.01
N VAL A 80 1.73 -10.73 2.59
CA VAL A 80 2.13 -11.02 1.19
C VAL A 80 1.78 -12.44 0.76
N PHE A 81 1.26 -12.63 -0.45
CA PHE A 81 1.36 -13.93 -1.15
C PHE A 81 1.72 -13.86 -2.65
N LEU A 82 3.00 -14.05 -2.96
CA LEU A 82 3.54 -14.18 -4.32
C LEU A 82 2.77 -15.25 -5.13
N LEU A 83 2.03 -14.85 -6.16
CA LEU A 83 1.16 -15.74 -6.92
C LEU A 83 1.95 -16.80 -7.72
N GLU A 84 2.98 -16.38 -8.46
CA GLU A 84 3.80 -17.30 -9.25
C GLU A 84 5.26 -16.83 -9.41
N ARG A 85 6.15 -17.79 -9.68
CA ARG A 85 7.46 -17.45 -10.25
C ARG A 85 7.28 -16.82 -11.63
N ALA A 86 8.27 -16.07 -12.08
CA ALA A 86 8.30 -15.68 -13.49
C ALA A 86 9.19 -16.61 -14.30
N TYR A 87 9.05 -16.52 -15.62
CA TYR A 87 9.98 -17.15 -16.56
C TYR A 87 11.21 -16.26 -16.77
N ASP A 88 12.31 -16.88 -17.20
CA ASP A 88 13.59 -16.22 -17.46
C ASP A 88 13.44 -14.94 -18.30
N ASN A 89 14.05 -13.85 -17.85
CA ASN A 89 14.03 -12.52 -18.50
C ASN A 89 12.67 -11.79 -18.48
N TYR A 90 11.73 -12.17 -17.62
CA TYR A 90 10.64 -11.27 -17.21
C TYR A 90 11.18 -10.21 -16.21
N GLU A 91 10.76 -8.95 -16.34
CA GLU A 91 11.34 -7.83 -15.54
C GLU A 91 10.35 -7.22 -14.55
N ALA A 92 9.05 -7.32 -14.83
CA ALA A 92 7.99 -6.80 -13.97
C ALA A 92 7.57 -7.83 -12.90
N SER A 93 6.68 -7.43 -11.99
CA SER A 93 6.06 -8.32 -11.02
C SER A 93 4.66 -7.88 -10.66
N ARG A 94 3.72 -8.83 -10.50
CA ARG A 94 2.31 -8.54 -10.23
C ARG A 94 1.81 -9.15 -8.92
N TYR A 95 1.17 -8.27 -8.15
CA TYR A 95 0.97 -8.27 -6.73
C TYR A 95 -0.49 -8.28 -6.30
N VAL A 96 -0.77 -8.77 -5.08
CA VAL A 96 -2.05 -8.92 -4.36
C VAL A 96 -1.77 -8.99 -2.85
N MET A 97 -2.41 -8.19 -2.01
CA MET A 97 -2.51 -8.46 -0.56
C MET A 97 -3.88 -8.04 -0.01
N ASP A 98 -4.12 -8.48 1.22
CA ASP A 98 -5.16 -8.08 2.15
C ASP A 98 -4.72 -6.91 3.05
N PHE A 99 -5.66 -6.07 3.51
CA PHE A 99 -5.39 -5.03 4.51
C PHE A 99 -5.81 -5.48 5.91
N TYR A 100 -5.10 -4.98 6.94
CA TYR A 100 -5.67 -4.81 8.26
C TYR A 100 -6.56 -3.55 8.31
N ASP A 101 -7.65 -3.65 9.07
CA ASP A 101 -8.51 -2.51 9.43
C ASP A 101 -7.80 -1.69 10.53
N VAL A 102 -7.43 -0.44 10.24
CA VAL A 102 -6.63 0.39 11.16
C VAL A 102 -7.35 0.67 12.48
N ASP A 103 -8.69 0.71 12.47
CA ASP A 103 -9.49 0.90 13.68
C ASP A 103 -9.51 -0.36 14.57
N ALA A 104 -9.28 -1.54 13.98
CA ALA A 104 -9.20 -2.82 14.70
C ALA A 104 -7.76 -3.17 15.12
N ALA A 105 -6.76 -2.63 14.42
CA ALA A 105 -5.34 -2.77 14.75
C ALA A 105 -4.83 -1.70 15.75
N ASP A 106 -5.47 -0.53 15.81
CA ASP A 106 -5.04 0.69 16.51
C ASP A 106 -3.66 1.23 16.07
N ILE A 107 -3.30 1.00 14.80
CA ILE A 107 -2.02 1.41 14.21
C ILE A 107 -2.27 1.99 12.82
N CYS A 108 -1.66 3.14 12.53
CA CYS A 108 -1.67 3.77 11.20
C CYS A 108 -0.44 3.43 10.37
N SER A 109 -0.56 3.55 9.04
CA SER A 109 0.49 3.09 8.14
C SER A 109 1.73 3.98 8.07
N ARG A 110 2.92 3.40 7.84
CA ARG A 110 4.15 4.18 7.61
C ARG A 110 4.19 4.78 6.20
N MET A 111 4.43 6.09 6.13
CA MET A 111 4.79 6.77 4.88
C MET A 111 6.14 6.24 4.38
N HIS A 112 6.16 5.72 3.16
CA HIS A 112 7.35 5.10 2.55
C HIS A 112 7.40 5.37 1.05
N PHE A 113 8.55 5.15 0.42
CA PHE A 113 8.69 5.17 -1.04
C PHE A 113 9.38 3.88 -1.49
N HIS A 114 9.42 3.64 -2.79
CA HIS A 114 10.14 2.51 -3.38
C HIS A 114 11.15 2.99 -4.42
N THR A 115 12.21 2.21 -4.64
CA THR A 115 13.26 2.55 -5.63
C THR A 115 12.78 2.33 -7.07
N GLY A 116 11.87 1.39 -7.28
CA GLY A 116 11.16 1.14 -8.55
C GLY A 116 9.79 1.83 -8.61
N SER A 117 9.20 1.86 -9.81
CA SER A 117 7.83 2.35 -10.01
C SER A 117 6.77 1.31 -9.61
N ARG A 118 5.52 1.76 -9.42
CA ARG A 118 4.37 0.92 -9.03
C ARG A 118 3.13 1.30 -9.84
N MET A 119 2.26 0.33 -10.15
CA MET A 119 0.97 0.49 -10.81
C MET A 119 -0.07 -0.28 -9.99
N VAL A 120 -0.71 0.40 -9.04
CA VAL A 120 -1.58 -0.17 -8.02
C VAL A 120 -3.03 -0.13 -8.46
N ARG A 121 -3.73 -1.28 -8.52
CA ARG A 121 -5.19 -1.34 -8.55
C ARG A 121 -5.72 -1.53 -7.13
N ILE A 122 -6.48 -0.55 -6.66
CA ILE A 122 -7.11 -0.53 -5.34
C ILE A 122 -8.55 -1.03 -5.47
N MET A 123 -9.00 -1.88 -4.54
CA MET A 123 -10.36 -2.41 -4.52
C MET A 123 -10.92 -2.39 -3.09
N THR A 124 -11.98 -1.61 -2.87
CA THR A 124 -12.72 -1.54 -1.60
C THR A 124 -14.04 -2.30 -1.68
N GLY A 125 -14.50 -2.81 -0.55
CA GLY A 125 -15.80 -3.47 -0.36
C GLY A 125 -16.78 -2.64 0.47
N PRO A 126 -17.85 -3.26 1.02
CA PRO A 126 -18.84 -2.59 1.84
C PRO A 126 -18.29 -2.25 3.22
N GLY A 127 -18.67 -1.08 3.76
CA GLY A 127 -18.20 -0.61 5.07
C GLY A 127 -16.67 -0.48 5.14
N THR A 128 -16.02 -0.08 4.04
CA THR A 128 -14.56 0.12 4.02
C THR A 128 -14.15 1.21 3.04
N GLN A 129 -13.38 2.19 3.53
CA GLN A 129 -12.75 3.23 2.71
C GLN A 129 -11.22 3.07 2.77
N LEU A 130 -10.52 3.48 1.71
CA LEU A 130 -9.05 3.52 1.71
C LEU A 130 -8.56 4.97 1.67
N ARG A 131 -7.78 5.35 2.69
CA ARG A 131 -7.06 6.63 2.74
C ARG A 131 -5.65 6.46 2.18
N ILE A 132 -5.39 7.08 1.05
CA ILE A 132 -4.07 7.19 0.43
C ILE A 132 -3.43 8.51 0.88
N GLY A 133 -2.24 8.46 1.46
CA GLY A 133 -1.39 9.62 1.75
C GLY A 133 -0.24 9.73 0.75
N SER A 134 0.27 10.93 0.53
CA SER A 134 1.53 11.21 -0.19
C SER A 134 2.14 12.52 0.30
N LEU A 135 3.43 12.75 0.02
CA LEU A 135 4.13 14.01 0.33
C LEU A 135 4.09 15.03 -0.82
N THR A 136 3.41 14.69 -1.91
CA THR A 136 3.16 15.53 -3.09
C THR A 136 1.69 15.43 -3.53
N GLN A 137 1.21 16.39 -4.32
CA GLN A 137 -0.18 16.43 -4.79
C GLN A 137 -0.45 15.36 -5.85
N PHE A 138 -1.55 14.61 -5.69
CA PHE A 138 -2.03 13.66 -6.70
C PHE A 138 -2.47 14.35 -8.00
N SER A 139 -2.06 13.79 -9.15
CA SER A 139 -2.66 14.06 -10.45
C SER A 139 -3.92 13.22 -10.63
N MET A 140 -5.05 13.83 -10.95
CA MET A 140 -6.32 13.15 -11.19
C MET A 140 -6.90 13.62 -12.53
N PRO A 141 -6.89 12.80 -13.59
CA PRO A 141 -7.53 13.15 -14.85
C PRO A 141 -9.06 13.16 -14.67
N ASP A 142 -9.73 14.14 -15.30
CA ASP A 142 -11.20 14.17 -15.31
C ASP A 142 -11.75 13.04 -16.18
N VAL A 143 -12.25 12.00 -15.53
CA VAL A 143 -12.94 10.84 -16.12
C VAL A 143 -14.43 10.80 -15.73
N SER A 144 -14.98 11.90 -15.22
CA SER A 144 -16.36 11.97 -14.71
C SER A 144 -17.44 11.63 -15.75
N ALA A 145 -17.15 11.82 -17.04
CA ALA A 145 -18.01 11.43 -18.15
C ALA A 145 -18.06 9.90 -18.40
N ALA A 146 -17.15 9.13 -17.81
CA ALA A 146 -17.02 7.68 -17.98
C ALA A 146 -17.23 6.89 -16.68
N VAL A 147 -16.90 7.49 -15.52
CA VAL A 147 -16.91 6.82 -14.21
C VAL A 147 -17.78 7.61 -13.22
N PRO A 148 -18.82 7.01 -12.59
CA PRO A 148 -19.88 7.74 -11.90
C PRO A 148 -19.58 8.11 -10.44
N PHE A 149 -18.31 8.16 -10.02
CA PHE A 149 -17.92 8.55 -8.66
C PHE A 149 -16.69 9.46 -8.67
N ALA A 150 -16.56 10.26 -7.61
CA ALA A 150 -15.43 11.16 -7.37
C ALA A 150 -14.61 10.71 -6.15
N LEU A 151 -13.33 11.08 -6.12
CA LEU A 151 -12.44 10.86 -4.98
C LEU A 151 -12.40 12.12 -4.11
N ARG A 152 -12.48 11.98 -2.78
CA ARG A 152 -12.37 13.12 -1.85
C ARG A 152 -10.90 13.37 -1.55
N TYR A 153 -10.40 14.57 -1.89
CA TYR A 153 -9.04 15.02 -1.64
C TYR A 153 -9.00 16.05 -0.50
N PHE A 154 -7.99 15.97 0.37
CA PHE A 154 -7.72 16.96 1.41
C PHE A 154 -6.23 17.02 1.77
N GLN A 155 -5.85 17.97 2.62
CA GLN A 155 -4.50 18.10 3.16
C GLN A 155 -4.57 18.16 4.68
N ASP A 156 -3.59 17.54 5.34
CA ASP A 156 -3.35 17.69 6.78
C ASP A 156 -1.83 17.80 7.05
N ASP A 157 -1.46 18.01 8.30
CA ASP A 157 -0.06 17.82 8.71
C ASP A 157 0.23 16.32 8.80
N LEU A 158 1.39 15.92 8.29
CA LEU A 158 1.94 14.58 8.47
C LEU A 158 2.22 14.36 9.97
N PRO A 159 1.79 13.24 10.58
CA PRO A 159 2.14 12.91 11.95
C PRO A 159 3.65 12.65 12.08
N ASP A 160 4.15 12.69 13.32
CA ASP A 160 5.51 12.29 13.71
C ASP A 160 6.66 13.08 13.04
N THR A 161 6.37 14.27 12.51
CA THR A 161 7.39 15.22 12.08
C THR A 161 8.16 15.79 13.30
N PRO A 162 9.49 16.00 13.21
CA PRO A 162 10.29 16.49 14.34
C PRO A 162 9.76 17.78 14.99
N PRO A 163 9.84 17.93 16.33
CA PRO A 163 9.19 19.02 17.07
C PRO A 163 9.44 20.43 16.52
N GLY A 164 8.35 21.16 16.24
CA GLY A 164 8.38 22.51 15.67
C GLY A 164 8.48 22.54 14.14
N THR A 165 8.46 21.39 13.48
CA THR A 165 8.33 21.26 12.02
C THR A 165 6.87 20.98 11.65
N HIS A 166 6.44 21.44 10.48
CA HIS A 166 5.21 21.00 9.82
C HIS A 166 5.57 20.49 8.42
N ARG A 167 4.98 19.38 7.99
CA ARG A 167 5.00 18.95 6.58
C ARG A 167 3.61 18.56 6.15
N THR A 168 3.14 19.13 5.04
CA THR A 168 1.83 18.80 4.48
C THR A 168 1.83 17.37 3.94
N ARG A 169 0.89 16.55 4.44
CA ARG A 169 0.47 15.30 3.81
C ARG A 169 -0.71 15.60 2.90
N HIS A 170 -0.59 15.16 1.65
CA HIS A 170 -1.68 15.17 0.67
C HIS A 170 -2.46 13.86 0.81
N ASN A 171 -3.79 13.93 0.90
CA ASN A 171 -4.64 12.78 1.17
C ASN A 171 -5.72 12.62 0.10
N LEU A 172 -6.05 11.36 -0.19
CA LEU A 172 -7.09 10.97 -1.13
C LEU A 172 -7.88 9.78 -0.59
N ILE A 173 -9.21 9.87 -0.65
CA ILE A 173 -10.12 8.83 -0.18
C ILE A 173 -10.71 8.07 -1.35
N VAL A 174 -10.48 6.76 -1.38
CA VAL A 174 -11.23 5.80 -2.18
C VAL A 174 -12.50 5.42 -1.39
N PRO A 175 -13.70 5.72 -1.91
CA PRO A 175 -14.95 5.38 -1.24
C PRO A 175 -15.22 3.87 -1.26
N GLU A 176 -16.27 3.43 -0.56
CA GLU A 176 -16.65 2.01 -0.53
C GLU A 176 -16.97 1.43 -1.92
N ASN A 177 -16.86 0.11 -2.03
CA ASN A 177 -17.29 -0.68 -3.20
C ASN A 177 -16.63 -0.27 -4.53
N SER A 178 -15.45 0.36 -4.49
CA SER A 178 -14.86 1.11 -5.60
C SER A 178 -13.53 0.55 -6.06
N TRP A 179 -13.24 0.69 -7.35
CA TRP A 179 -11.98 0.32 -7.98
C TRP A 179 -11.27 1.57 -8.51
N VAL A 180 -9.98 1.71 -8.18
CA VAL A 180 -9.15 2.88 -8.51
C VAL A 180 -7.76 2.41 -8.93
N ASP A 181 -7.26 2.89 -10.06
CA ASP A 181 -5.90 2.60 -10.52
C ASP A 181 -4.97 3.79 -10.21
N MET A 182 -3.80 3.51 -9.64
CA MET A 182 -2.82 4.50 -9.19
C MET A 182 -1.42 4.18 -9.73
N GLN A 183 -0.85 5.09 -10.51
CA GLN A 183 0.54 5.04 -10.95
C GLN A 183 1.42 5.81 -9.97
N ILE A 184 2.48 5.17 -9.48
CA ILE A 184 3.46 5.72 -8.55
C ILE A 184 4.83 5.75 -9.23
N PRO A 185 5.38 6.95 -9.52
CA PRO A 185 6.76 7.08 -9.99
C PRO A 185 7.78 6.62 -8.94
N LYS A 186 9.01 6.36 -9.38
CA LYS A 186 10.13 6.01 -8.49
C LYS A 186 10.37 7.13 -7.47
N HIS A 187 10.75 6.79 -6.24
CA HIS A 187 11.04 7.76 -5.17
C HIS A 187 9.88 8.73 -4.90
N VAL A 188 8.63 8.27 -5.02
CA VAL A 188 7.44 9.02 -4.57
C VAL A 188 6.91 8.39 -3.29
N ALA A 189 6.81 9.18 -2.24
CA ALA A 189 6.33 8.77 -0.93
C ALA A 189 4.80 8.58 -0.94
N HIS A 190 4.37 7.49 -0.32
CA HIS A 190 2.97 7.09 -0.21
C HIS A 190 2.70 6.35 1.11
N GLN A 191 1.42 6.36 1.48
CA GLN A 191 0.85 5.73 2.67
C GLN A 191 -0.53 5.20 2.28
N PHE A 192 -0.98 4.07 2.81
CA PHE A 192 -2.31 3.54 2.51
C PHE A 192 -2.91 2.93 3.79
N ASN A 193 -4.11 3.36 4.17
CA ASN A 193 -4.80 2.91 5.38
C ASN A 193 -6.22 2.44 5.03
N ALA A 194 -6.58 1.22 5.41
CA ALA A 194 -7.95 0.72 5.29
C ALA A 194 -8.73 1.01 6.57
N ILE A 195 -9.80 1.78 6.43
CA ILE A 195 -10.74 2.11 7.50
C ILE A 195 -11.94 1.21 7.24
N GLY A 196 -12.00 0.08 7.94
CA GLY A 196 -12.89 -1.05 7.68
C GLY A 196 -12.19 -2.30 7.09
N PRO A 197 -12.82 -3.50 7.18
CA PRO A 197 -12.15 -4.80 6.98
C PRO A 197 -12.22 -5.39 5.55
N ASN A 198 -12.71 -4.63 4.56
CA ASN A 198 -12.88 -5.09 3.18
C ASN A 198 -12.07 -4.23 2.19
N ALA A 199 -10.74 -4.33 2.23
CA ALA A 199 -9.86 -3.72 1.22
C ALA A 199 -8.76 -4.69 0.77
N VAL A 200 -8.37 -4.60 -0.50
CA VAL A 200 -7.22 -5.27 -1.11
C VAL A 200 -6.60 -4.33 -2.17
N ILE A 201 -5.31 -4.48 -2.48
CA ILE A 201 -4.75 -3.98 -3.74
C ILE A 201 -4.19 -5.12 -4.60
N ASP A 202 -4.10 -4.87 -5.91
CA ASP A 202 -3.45 -5.70 -6.93
C ASP A 202 -2.47 -4.79 -7.69
N THR A 203 -1.17 -4.86 -7.41
CA THR A 203 -0.16 -3.90 -7.91
C THR A 203 0.77 -4.51 -8.96
N ILE A 204 1.36 -3.72 -9.84
CA ILE A 204 2.43 -4.16 -10.75
C ILE A 204 3.64 -3.29 -10.50
N HIS A 205 4.77 -3.93 -10.21
CA HIS A 205 6.07 -3.30 -10.06
C HIS A 205 6.77 -3.53 -11.40
N PRO A 206 6.85 -2.55 -12.32
CA PRO A 206 7.31 -2.79 -13.69
C PRO A 206 8.81 -3.05 -13.80
N GLU A 207 9.54 -2.84 -12.72
CA GLU A 207 10.99 -2.92 -12.63
C GLU A 207 11.37 -3.72 -11.37
N GLU A 208 12.38 -4.58 -11.48
CA GLU A 208 13.04 -5.18 -10.34
C GLU A 208 13.70 -4.07 -9.50
N SER A 209 13.22 -3.91 -8.28
CA SER A 209 13.70 -2.90 -7.34
C SER A 209 14.57 -3.59 -6.27
N LYS A 210 15.49 -2.86 -5.62
CA LYS A 210 16.51 -3.44 -4.70
C LYS A 210 15.92 -4.34 -3.61
N GLU A 211 14.74 -3.95 -3.14
CA GLU A 211 13.85 -4.65 -2.21
C GLU A 211 13.74 -6.16 -2.55
N THR A 212 13.54 -6.48 -3.84
CA THR A 212 13.38 -7.86 -4.35
C THR A 212 14.66 -8.69 -4.26
N ALA A 213 15.82 -8.07 -4.45
CA ALA A 213 17.12 -8.72 -4.38
C ALA A 213 17.54 -8.96 -2.92
N ARG A 214 17.19 -8.02 -2.02
CA ARG A 214 17.33 -8.17 -0.56
C ARG A 214 16.53 -9.36 -0.04
N GLU A 215 15.24 -9.44 -0.37
CA GLU A 215 14.30 -10.46 0.11
C GLU A 215 14.49 -11.85 -0.55
N HIS A 216 15.60 -12.06 -1.27
CA HIS A 216 15.93 -13.28 -2.01
C HIS A 216 14.86 -13.67 -3.06
N MET A 217 14.14 -12.68 -3.60
CA MET A 217 13.04 -12.84 -4.55
C MET A 217 13.43 -12.62 -6.02
N SER A 218 14.71 -12.43 -6.37
CA SER A 218 15.12 -12.20 -7.78
C SER A 218 14.68 -13.27 -8.78
N ASP A 219 14.42 -14.51 -8.33
CA ASP A 219 13.88 -15.62 -9.14
C ASP A 219 12.33 -15.65 -9.23
N TYR A 220 11.64 -14.75 -8.51
CA TYR A 220 10.20 -14.73 -8.30
C TYR A 220 9.62 -13.41 -8.76
N ARG A 221 8.96 -13.38 -9.93
CA ARG A 221 8.52 -12.11 -10.53
C ARG A 221 7.03 -12.06 -10.89
N MET A 222 6.19 -12.64 -10.02
CA MET A 222 4.80 -12.21 -9.78
C MET A 222 4.54 -12.21 -8.25
N MET A 223 5.22 -11.26 -7.57
CA MET A 223 5.24 -11.06 -6.10
C MET A 223 4.00 -10.29 -5.57
N ALA A 224 3.65 -10.13 -4.26
CA ALA A 224 2.28 -9.64 -3.85
C ALA A 224 2.04 -8.66 -2.64
N GLN A 225 1.37 -7.48 -2.78
CA GLN A 225 1.54 -6.25 -1.91
C GLN A 225 0.25 -5.54 -1.41
N THR A 226 0.35 -4.93 -0.21
CA THR A 226 -0.47 -3.95 0.57
C THR A 226 0.51 -3.23 1.53
N ILE A 227 0.17 -2.58 2.67
CA ILE A 227 0.98 -1.48 3.23
C ILE A 227 1.20 -1.43 4.78
N PHE A 228 2.48 -1.26 5.17
CA PHE A 228 3.10 -1.15 6.53
C PHE A 228 2.28 -0.57 7.71
N LEU A 229 2.12 -1.29 8.85
CA LEU A 229 1.75 -0.88 10.23
C LEU A 229 2.78 -1.37 11.31
N ALA A 230 3.55 -0.48 11.98
CA ALA A 230 4.58 -0.86 12.98
C ALA A 230 4.20 -0.57 14.45
N ASP A 231 4.82 -1.30 15.38
CA ASP A 231 4.64 -1.18 16.84
C ASP A 231 4.99 0.21 17.42
N GLU A 232 5.72 1.05 16.67
CA GLU A 232 6.11 2.43 17.04
C GLU A 232 5.46 3.50 16.14
N LEU A 233 4.32 3.19 15.50
CA LEU A 233 3.55 4.13 14.67
C LEU A 233 2.38 4.77 15.44
N PRO A 234 1.87 5.93 14.97
CA PRO A 234 0.81 6.64 15.67
C PRO A 234 -0.51 5.87 15.64
N ALA A 235 -1.27 6.01 16.73
CA ALA A 235 -2.58 5.40 16.92
C ALA A 235 -3.57 5.75 15.79
N ALA A 236 -4.64 4.96 15.67
CA ALA A 236 -5.61 5.02 14.56
C ALA A 236 -6.14 6.45 14.30
N GLU A 237 -6.30 7.26 15.35
CA GLU A 237 -6.72 8.68 15.29
C GLU A 237 -5.94 9.53 14.26
N SER A 238 -4.68 9.20 13.96
CA SER A 238 -3.84 9.95 13.01
C SER A 238 -4.10 9.63 11.52
N CYS A 239 -4.89 8.60 11.22
CA CYS A 239 -5.24 8.18 9.86
C CYS A 239 -6.73 7.91 9.66
N ASN A 240 -7.47 7.42 10.66
CA ASN A 240 -8.90 7.15 10.57
C ASN A 240 -9.77 8.43 10.50
N LEU A 241 -9.26 9.56 11.00
CA LEU A 241 -9.93 10.85 10.89
C LEU A 241 -9.96 11.31 9.43
N ILE A 242 -11.14 11.22 8.83
CA ILE A 242 -11.45 11.81 7.52
C ILE A 242 -12.32 13.06 7.75
N PRO A 243 -11.93 14.25 7.27
CA PRO A 243 -12.78 15.44 7.32
C PRO A 243 -14.12 15.23 6.59
N ASP A 244 -15.18 15.91 7.05
CA ASP A 244 -16.51 15.96 6.39
C ASP A 244 -16.44 16.56 4.97
#